data_AF-A0A7J4XF77-F1
#
_entry.id   AF-A0A7J4XF77-F1
#
_cell.length_a   1.000
_cell.length_b   1.000
_cell.length_c   1.000
_cell.angle_alpha   90.00
_cell.angle_beta   90.00
_cell.angle_gamma   90.00
#
_symmetry.space_group_name_H-M   'P 1'
#
loop_
_entity.id
_entity.type
_entity.pdbx_description
1 polymer ?
#
loop_
_entity_poly.entity_id
_entity_poly.type
_entity_poly.pdbx_seq_one_letter_code
_entity_poly.pdbx_strand_id
1 'polypeptide(L)'
;MNKSIIYLCMLFAMVFISCGDKWDEYYNGNDGSKEEELDQTLQEFFAEHNEYNAFYKELELCGLDEELTKDQQLTLWVVNDDAMAASGIEKDDTLRMKYHMNYLPFLQSDLKDGLRIPTLNNIYLQITRQGEEVYVNRSKVESSYRLKNGVVHVISELMKSKINMFDYIKSLPDEYSMFRDSIMKNNEMLFDKANSIPTGVDITGNTVYDSVFYVYNPLFEKAQFNSEFKQFTLFLPDNEVLKDCFTKLNTQYKAMGKTVTAVDSANAMTWIKEAAFYTGELKTFTDADISSAFGRIWRPGIQEIDQSSMEELSNGILYKMTEVKIPTNYILTRIKSLVHYYEYLTEAEQQQYYTFMNTTKISIFEDSATPKPEILSNYYILDLNGDEEASDFWVEFPPLERYRDKDTDPYRARIMQVPCGEYDLYMGFHSSGHPYVNVYFDGDTDGTTSSPDANMQLIGSNLSIVSSTPWNFDRVNETTADLYGDKIVKWDGLGGLVGTVTVKGDGMSSFRIRVEFYKGDSKKLRIYHWALKPSANNY
;
A
#
# COMPACT_ATOMS: atom_id res chain seq x y z
N MET A 1 4.89 -90.48 3.02
CA MET A 1 5.68 -90.33 1.79
C MET A 1 5.08 -89.17 1.00
N ASN A 2 5.75 -88.02 0.96
CA ASN A 2 5.47 -86.96 0.01
C ASN A 2 6.79 -86.25 -0.30
N LYS A 3 7.23 -86.34 -1.56
CA LYS A 3 8.55 -85.95 -2.07
C LYS A 3 8.80 -84.43 -2.12
N SER A 4 8.01 -83.63 -1.40
CA SER A 4 8.06 -82.17 -1.44
C SER A 4 8.77 -81.53 -0.25
N ILE A 5 9.16 -82.30 0.78
CA ILE A 5 9.88 -81.78 1.97
C ILE A 5 11.41 -81.87 1.80
N ILE A 6 11.90 -82.70 0.88
CA ILE A 6 13.35 -82.90 0.68
C ILE A 6 13.97 -81.80 -0.22
N TYR A 7 13.18 -81.11 -1.05
CA TYR A 7 13.67 -79.98 -1.85
C TYR A 7 13.65 -78.63 -1.12
N LEU A 8 12.92 -78.51 -0.01
CA LEU A 8 12.87 -77.26 0.76
C LEU A 8 14.01 -77.15 1.80
N CYS A 9 14.61 -78.27 2.21
CA CYS A 9 15.78 -78.28 3.11
C CYS A 9 17.13 -78.32 2.37
N MET A 10 17.15 -78.35 1.03
CA MET A 10 18.37 -78.42 0.22
C MET A 10 18.66 -77.11 -0.56
N LEU A 11 17.93 -76.03 -0.25
CA LEU A 11 18.19 -74.68 -0.75
C LEU A 11 18.66 -73.70 0.35
N PHE A 12 18.99 -74.22 1.54
CA PHE A 12 19.40 -73.42 2.71
C PHE A 12 20.86 -73.66 3.15
N ALA A 13 21.67 -74.28 2.29
CA ALA A 13 23.09 -74.50 2.57
C ALA A 13 23.92 -74.20 1.32
N MET A 14 24.67 -73.10 1.40
CA MET A 14 25.70 -72.58 0.47
C MET A 14 25.26 -71.38 -0.38
N VAL A 15 25.37 -70.17 0.21
CA VAL A 15 26.34 -69.14 -0.26
C VAL A 15 26.72 -68.29 0.96
N PHE A 16 27.85 -68.60 1.59
CA PHE A 16 28.66 -67.60 2.31
C PHE A 16 29.64 -67.03 1.27
N ILE A 17 29.32 -65.85 0.74
CA ILE A 17 30.20 -64.91 0.02
C ILE A 17 29.75 -63.54 0.59
N SER A 18 30.43 -62.98 1.59
CA SER A 18 31.58 -62.07 1.46
C SER A 18 31.31 -60.87 0.55
N CYS A 19 31.24 -59.69 1.19
CA CYS A 19 31.37 -58.33 0.65
C CYS A 19 30.31 -57.76 -0.29
N GLY A 20 29.89 -56.54 0.05
CA GLY A 20 29.93 -55.41 -0.88
C GLY A 20 28.59 -54.95 -1.44
N ASP A 21 28.15 -53.79 -0.94
CA ASP A 21 27.69 -52.65 -1.74
C ASP A 21 26.47 -52.87 -2.65
N LYS A 22 25.29 -53.00 -2.03
CA LYS A 22 24.01 -52.69 -2.71
C LYS A 22 23.03 -51.86 -1.86
N TRP A 23 23.36 -51.61 -0.60
CA TRP A 23 22.54 -50.80 0.30
C TRP A 23 22.93 -49.31 0.21
N ASP A 24 24.21 -49.02 0.02
CA ASP A 24 24.74 -47.65 -0.14
C ASP A 24 24.31 -47.02 -1.46
N GLU A 25 24.16 -47.81 -2.53
CA GLU A 25 23.67 -47.34 -3.84
C GLU A 25 22.19 -46.87 -3.82
N TYR A 26 21.41 -47.23 -2.81
CA TYR A 26 19.99 -46.83 -2.72
C TYR A 26 19.80 -45.53 -1.91
N TYR A 27 20.76 -45.16 -1.07
CA TYR A 27 20.75 -43.90 -0.30
C TYR A 27 21.69 -42.82 -0.87
N ASN A 28 22.72 -43.22 -1.62
CA ASN A 28 23.56 -42.30 -2.36
C ASN A 28 22.87 -41.98 -3.68
N GLY A 29 21.88 -41.09 -3.60
CA GLY A 29 21.27 -40.45 -4.76
C GLY A 29 22.35 -39.98 -5.73
N ASN A 30 22.24 -40.47 -6.95
CA ASN A 30 23.16 -40.20 -8.05
C ASN A 30 22.95 -38.77 -8.57
N ASP A 31 23.25 -37.78 -7.73
CA ASP A 31 22.81 -36.39 -7.92
C ASP A 31 23.97 -35.39 -7.68
N GLY A 32 25.16 -35.66 -8.25
CA GLY A 32 26.25 -34.68 -8.39
C GLY A 32 26.74 -33.96 -7.12
N SER A 33 26.32 -34.38 -5.93
CA SER A 33 26.58 -33.71 -4.65
C SER A 33 28.02 -33.98 -4.21
N LYS A 34 28.78 -32.90 -3.96
CA LYS A 34 30.14 -32.90 -3.42
C LYS A 34 30.12 -32.96 -1.88
N GLU A 35 29.21 -33.74 -1.31
CA GLU A 35 29.13 -33.93 0.13
C GLU A 35 29.91 -35.18 0.51
N GLU A 36 30.96 -34.99 1.32
CA GLU A 36 31.82 -36.07 1.80
C GLU A 36 31.33 -36.56 3.17
N GLU A 37 31.17 -37.87 3.32
CA GLU A 37 30.80 -38.47 4.61
C GLU A 37 32.07 -38.84 5.39
N LEU A 38 32.22 -38.26 6.58
CA LEU A 38 33.36 -38.50 7.47
C LEU A 38 32.88 -39.18 8.75
N ASP A 39 33.58 -40.23 9.19
CA ASP A 39 33.30 -40.95 10.44
C ASP A 39 33.82 -40.18 11.68
N GLN A 40 33.55 -38.87 11.74
CA GLN A 40 33.98 -37.94 12.78
C GLN A 40 32.76 -37.26 13.41
N THR A 41 32.90 -36.81 14.65
CA THR A 41 32.01 -35.82 15.28
C THR A 41 32.44 -34.39 14.91
N LEU A 42 31.59 -33.40 15.15
CA LEU A 42 31.90 -31.97 14.97
C LEU A 42 33.18 -31.55 15.70
N GLN A 43 33.42 -32.07 16.92
CA GLN A 43 34.65 -31.77 17.67
C GLN A 43 35.89 -32.43 17.05
N GLU A 44 35.77 -33.69 16.62
CA GLU A 44 36.86 -34.40 15.95
C GLU A 44 37.22 -33.72 14.62
N PHE A 45 36.21 -33.23 13.88
CA PHE A 45 36.41 -32.48 12.64
C PHE A 45 37.29 -31.24 12.88
N PHE A 46 36.96 -30.39 13.85
CA PHE A 46 37.80 -29.22 14.15
C PHE A 46 39.18 -29.57 14.73
N ALA A 47 39.32 -30.71 15.41
CA ALA A 47 40.62 -31.17 15.90
C ALA A 47 41.55 -31.69 14.79
N GLU A 48 41.00 -32.23 13.70
CA GLU A 48 41.76 -32.82 12.59
C GLU A 48 41.98 -31.84 11.42
N HIS A 49 41.13 -30.81 11.28
CA HIS A 49 41.18 -29.83 10.18
C HIS A 49 41.68 -28.45 10.66
N ASN A 50 43.01 -28.29 10.66
CA ASN A 50 43.69 -27.09 11.18
C ASN A 50 43.35 -25.79 10.43
N GLU A 51 42.88 -25.87 9.19
CA GLU A 51 42.47 -24.75 8.36
C GLU A 51 41.21 -24.02 8.88
N TYR A 52 40.53 -24.57 9.89
CA TYR A 52 39.34 -23.98 10.53
C TYR A 52 39.58 -23.57 12.00
N ASN A 53 40.84 -23.57 12.46
CA ASN A 53 41.20 -23.30 13.86
C ASN A 53 40.74 -21.93 14.35
N ALA A 54 40.81 -20.90 13.52
CA ALA A 54 40.35 -19.55 13.88
C ALA A 54 38.84 -19.50 14.09
N PHE A 55 38.06 -20.23 13.28
CA PHE A 55 36.61 -20.33 13.44
C PHE A 55 36.25 -21.07 14.73
N TYR A 56 36.88 -22.23 14.97
CA TYR A 56 36.66 -23.02 16.18
C TYR A 56 37.01 -22.25 17.45
N LYS A 57 38.13 -21.54 17.46
CA LYS A 57 38.53 -20.69 18.58
C LYS A 57 37.51 -19.59 18.88
N GLU A 58 36.87 -19.03 17.86
CA GLU A 58 35.81 -18.03 18.08
C GLU A 58 34.54 -18.67 18.66
N LEU A 59 34.21 -19.91 18.29
CA LEU A 59 33.14 -20.67 18.95
C LEU A 59 33.45 -20.87 20.44
N GLU A 60 34.68 -21.25 20.80
CA GLU A 60 35.11 -21.41 22.20
C GLU A 60 35.01 -20.08 22.97
N LEU A 61 35.44 -18.98 22.36
CA LEU A 61 35.36 -17.65 22.98
C LEU A 61 33.92 -17.22 23.26
N CYS A 62 32.98 -17.56 22.37
CA CYS A 62 31.55 -17.30 22.52
C CYS A 62 30.82 -18.33 23.41
N GLY A 63 31.51 -19.37 23.89
CA GLY A 63 30.91 -20.50 24.63
C GLY A 63 29.93 -21.34 23.80
N LEU A 64 30.09 -21.35 22.48
CA LEU A 64 29.24 -22.10 21.54
C LEU A 64 29.79 -23.49 21.22
N ASP A 65 31.02 -23.79 21.63
CA ASP A 65 31.63 -25.12 21.56
C ASP A 65 30.83 -26.18 22.35
N GLU A 66 30.16 -25.75 23.44
CA GLU A 66 29.26 -26.61 24.20
C GLU A 66 28.11 -27.17 23.35
N GLU A 67 27.60 -26.41 22.36
CA GLU A 67 26.53 -26.85 21.46
C GLU A 67 26.95 -28.05 20.61
N LEU A 68 28.25 -28.19 20.31
CA LEU A 68 28.81 -29.24 19.46
C LEU A 68 28.79 -30.63 20.11
N THR A 69 28.60 -30.69 21.44
CA THR A 69 28.63 -31.93 22.22
C THR A 69 27.25 -32.40 22.67
N LYS A 70 26.22 -31.58 22.48
CA LYS A 70 24.86 -31.91 22.87
C LYS A 70 24.30 -33.05 22.04
N ASP A 71 23.33 -33.78 22.59
CA ASP A 71 22.59 -34.84 21.91
C ASP A 71 21.57 -34.24 20.91
N GLN A 72 22.10 -33.54 19.91
CA GLN A 72 21.35 -32.89 18.84
C GLN A 72 22.21 -32.88 17.57
N GLN A 73 21.55 -32.90 16.42
CA GLN A 73 22.20 -32.73 15.13
C GLN A 73 22.23 -31.24 14.76
N LEU A 74 23.38 -30.76 14.29
CA LEU A 74 23.59 -29.35 13.91
C LEU A 74 24.00 -29.20 12.45
N THR A 75 23.77 -28.01 11.90
CA THR A 75 24.51 -27.52 10.73
C THR A 75 25.40 -26.36 11.13
N LEU A 76 26.68 -26.41 10.73
CA LEU A 76 27.62 -25.31 10.87
C LEU A 76 28.01 -24.75 9.50
N TRP A 77 28.03 -23.42 9.39
CA TRP A 77 28.51 -22.69 8.22
C TRP A 77 29.91 -22.16 8.52
N VAL A 78 30.91 -22.95 8.15
CA VAL A 78 32.31 -22.77 8.58
C VAL A 78 33.10 -22.03 7.50
N VAL A 79 34.08 -21.24 7.91
CA VAL A 79 35.03 -20.58 7.01
C VAL A 79 36.45 -20.98 7.39
N ASN A 80 37.37 -20.93 6.44
CA ASN A 80 38.79 -21.14 6.72
C ASN A 80 39.41 -19.95 7.46
N ASP A 81 40.64 -20.13 7.97
CA ASP A 81 41.38 -19.12 8.73
C ASP A 81 41.60 -17.81 7.95
N ASP A 82 41.81 -17.88 6.64
CA ASP A 82 41.98 -16.70 5.79
C ASP A 82 40.69 -15.88 5.69
N ALA A 83 39.55 -16.55 5.47
CA ALA A 83 38.22 -15.94 5.42
C ALA A 83 37.78 -15.42 6.80
N MET A 84 38.16 -16.11 7.89
CA MET A 84 37.99 -15.60 9.26
C MET A 84 38.77 -14.29 9.44
N ALA A 85 40.05 -14.24 9.05
CA ALA A 85 40.86 -13.04 9.17
C ALA A 85 40.31 -11.86 8.34
N ALA A 86 39.78 -12.14 7.14
CA ALA A 86 39.17 -11.14 6.27
C ALA A 86 37.77 -10.67 6.74
N SER A 87 37.11 -11.41 7.62
CA SER A 87 35.70 -11.17 7.99
C SER A 87 35.45 -9.89 8.81
N GLY A 88 36.50 -9.36 9.45
CA GLY A 88 36.41 -8.29 10.43
C GLY A 88 35.49 -8.61 11.60
N ILE A 89 35.39 -9.88 12.01
CA ILE A 89 34.67 -10.28 13.22
C ILE A 89 35.31 -9.63 14.46
N GLU A 90 34.48 -9.13 15.37
CA GLU A 90 34.94 -8.69 16.69
C GLU A 90 35.09 -9.92 17.59
N LYS A 91 36.05 -9.88 18.52
CA LYS A 91 36.23 -10.96 19.48
C LYS A 91 34.98 -11.10 20.35
N ASP A 92 34.51 -12.33 20.56
CA ASP A 92 33.31 -12.67 21.34
C ASP A 92 32.00 -12.18 20.68
N ASP A 93 31.96 -12.16 19.34
CA ASP A 93 30.74 -11.83 18.58
C ASP A 93 29.77 -13.03 18.52
N THR A 94 29.17 -13.31 19.67
CA THR A 94 28.24 -14.44 19.86
C THR A 94 27.06 -14.38 18.88
N LEU A 95 26.55 -13.19 18.55
CA LEU A 95 25.40 -13.04 17.64
C LEU A 95 25.77 -13.43 16.20
N ARG A 96 26.97 -13.06 15.75
CA ARG A 96 27.48 -13.45 14.44
C ARG A 96 27.83 -14.93 14.39
N MET A 97 28.38 -15.51 15.45
CA MET A 97 28.65 -16.95 15.47
C MET A 97 27.36 -17.79 15.50
N LYS A 98 26.34 -17.39 16.25
CA LYS A 98 25.00 -18.02 16.20
C LYS A 98 24.34 -17.93 14.82
N TYR A 99 24.67 -16.91 14.02
CA TYR A 99 24.20 -16.80 12.63
C TYR A 99 24.74 -17.91 11.71
N HIS A 100 25.82 -18.57 12.11
CA HIS A 100 26.48 -19.64 11.35
C HIS A 100 26.12 -21.03 11.88
N MET A 101 25.04 -21.15 12.66
CA MET A 101 24.59 -22.40 13.25
C MET A 101 23.10 -22.60 13.04
N ASN A 102 22.67 -23.85 12.86
CA ASN A 102 21.26 -24.24 12.85
C ASN A 102 21.01 -25.47 13.74
N TYR A 103 19.87 -25.49 14.42
CA TYR A 103 19.30 -26.71 14.97
C TYR A 103 18.68 -27.49 13.81
N LEU A 104 19.15 -28.73 13.59
CA LEU A 104 18.87 -29.65 12.47
C LEU A 104 20.04 -29.76 11.46
N PRO A 105 20.30 -30.98 10.94
CA PRO A 105 21.30 -31.22 9.91
C PRO A 105 20.69 -31.00 8.52
N PHE A 106 20.96 -29.85 7.92
CA PHE A 106 20.68 -29.57 6.51
C PHE A 106 21.79 -30.18 5.67
N LEU A 107 21.46 -31.17 4.84
CA LEU A 107 22.39 -31.76 3.88
C LEU A 107 22.46 -30.89 2.62
N GLN A 108 23.50 -31.04 1.81
CA GLN A 108 23.65 -30.33 0.54
C GLN A 108 22.47 -30.60 -0.41
N SER A 109 21.88 -31.79 -0.35
CA SER A 109 20.67 -32.16 -1.08
C SER A 109 19.40 -31.45 -0.58
N ASP A 110 19.38 -31.01 0.69
CA ASP A 110 18.29 -30.23 1.27
C ASP A 110 18.34 -28.75 0.87
N LEU A 111 19.53 -28.24 0.51
CA LEU A 111 19.79 -26.83 0.15
C LEU A 111 19.18 -26.47 -1.21
N LYS A 112 17.85 -26.42 -1.28
CA LYS A 112 17.07 -26.07 -2.49
C LYS A 112 17.09 -24.58 -2.74
N ASP A 113 16.99 -24.18 -4.01
CA ASP A 113 16.90 -22.78 -4.39
C ASP A 113 15.69 -22.10 -3.73
N GLY A 114 15.91 -20.93 -3.14
CA GLY A 114 14.90 -20.18 -2.39
C GLY A 114 14.61 -20.71 -0.97
N LEU A 115 15.28 -21.77 -0.51
CA LEU A 115 15.12 -22.25 0.87
C LEU A 115 15.58 -21.18 1.86
N ARG A 116 14.79 -20.96 2.91
CA ARG A 116 15.14 -20.10 4.04
C ARG A 116 15.32 -20.93 5.31
N ILE A 117 16.46 -20.77 5.99
CA ILE A 117 16.84 -21.60 7.13
C ILE A 117 17.02 -20.72 8.38
N PRO A 118 16.27 -20.96 9.48
CA PRO A 118 16.41 -20.19 10.72
C PRO A 118 17.71 -20.53 11.43
N THR A 119 18.51 -19.52 11.77
CA THR A 119 19.75 -19.70 12.54
C THR A 119 19.52 -19.56 14.04
N LEU A 120 20.54 -19.86 14.84
CA LEU A 120 20.50 -19.73 16.30
C LEU A 120 20.34 -18.27 16.77
N ASN A 121 20.57 -17.27 15.91
CA ASN A 121 20.28 -15.86 16.21
C ASN A 121 18.89 -15.40 15.75
N ASN A 122 18.04 -16.32 15.28
CA ASN A 122 16.69 -16.11 14.75
C ASN A 122 16.60 -15.35 13.41
N ILE A 123 17.73 -15.06 12.76
CA ILE A 123 17.76 -14.53 11.40
C ILE A 123 17.84 -15.72 10.42
N TYR A 124 17.22 -15.56 9.26
CA TYR A 124 17.17 -16.61 8.25
C TYR A 124 18.29 -16.46 7.22
N LEU A 125 18.96 -17.56 6.92
CA LEU A 125 19.83 -17.69 5.76
C LEU A 125 19.00 -17.97 4.52
N GLN A 126 19.37 -17.39 3.39
CA GLN A 126 18.73 -17.67 2.09
C GLN A 126 19.65 -18.53 1.23
N ILE A 127 19.14 -19.65 0.74
CA ILE A 127 19.84 -20.51 -0.21
C ILE A 127 19.52 -20.06 -1.63
N THR A 128 20.55 -19.87 -2.44
CA THR A 128 20.44 -19.58 -3.88
C THR A 128 21.24 -20.61 -4.67
N ARG A 129 20.65 -21.19 -5.71
CA ARG A 129 21.37 -22.07 -6.65
C ARG A 129 21.56 -21.38 -8.00
N GLN A 130 22.81 -21.38 -8.49
CA GLN A 130 23.17 -20.90 -9.82
C GLN A 130 23.80 -22.06 -10.59
N GLY A 131 22.97 -22.84 -11.27
CA GLY A 131 23.41 -24.11 -11.84
C GLY A 131 23.77 -25.12 -10.74
N GLU A 132 25.01 -25.61 -10.74
CA GLU A 132 25.54 -26.52 -9.72
C GLU A 132 26.10 -25.78 -8.49
N GLU A 133 26.28 -24.47 -8.57
CA GLU A 133 26.82 -23.67 -7.47
C GLU A 133 25.73 -23.34 -6.45
N VAL A 134 26.02 -23.59 -5.17
CA VAL A 134 25.13 -23.29 -4.05
C VAL A 134 25.71 -22.11 -3.27
N TYR A 135 24.85 -21.15 -2.97
CA TYR A 135 25.18 -19.97 -2.17
C TYR A 135 24.27 -19.93 -0.94
N VAL A 136 24.86 -19.56 0.19
CA VAL A 136 24.14 -19.17 1.40
C VAL A 136 24.30 -17.66 1.57
N ASN A 137 23.20 -16.93 1.43
CA ASN A 137 23.18 -15.50 1.15
C ASN A 137 24.06 -15.18 -0.07
N ARG A 138 25.20 -14.50 0.16
CA ARG A 138 26.20 -14.17 -0.87
C ARG A 138 27.44 -15.05 -0.81
N SER A 139 27.58 -15.87 0.24
CA SER A 139 28.72 -16.73 0.47
C SER A 139 28.56 -18.04 -0.30
N LYS A 140 29.56 -18.44 -1.08
CA LYS A 140 29.53 -19.68 -1.86
C LYS A 140 29.79 -20.86 -0.93
N VAL A 141 29.01 -21.93 -1.07
CA VAL A 141 29.29 -23.21 -0.41
C VAL A 141 30.38 -23.92 -1.22
N GLU A 142 31.58 -24.04 -0.65
CA GLU A 142 32.78 -24.57 -1.30
C GLU A 142 32.87 -26.10 -1.17
N SER A 143 32.56 -26.61 0.02
CA SER A 143 32.50 -28.04 0.33
C SER A 143 31.46 -28.32 1.41
N SER A 144 31.10 -29.60 1.57
CA SER A 144 30.12 -30.04 2.56
C SER A 144 30.54 -31.38 3.14
N TYR A 145 30.44 -31.53 4.45
CA TYR A 145 30.84 -32.72 5.18
C TYR A 145 29.69 -33.21 6.05
N ARG A 146 29.33 -34.48 5.91
CA ARG A 146 28.38 -35.16 6.77
C ARG A 146 29.13 -35.88 7.89
N LEU A 147 28.75 -35.58 9.14
CA LEU A 147 29.41 -36.04 10.36
C LEU A 147 28.44 -36.84 11.23
N LYS A 148 28.95 -37.51 12.26
CA LYS A 148 28.15 -38.33 13.20
C LYS A 148 27.04 -37.54 13.90
N ASN A 149 27.32 -36.29 14.27
CA ASN A 149 26.42 -35.43 15.04
C ASN A 149 26.09 -34.09 14.32
N GLY A 150 26.29 -34.01 13.00
CA GLY A 150 25.86 -32.84 12.24
C GLY A 150 26.40 -32.78 10.82
N VAL A 151 26.33 -31.58 10.25
CA VAL A 151 26.82 -31.24 8.91
C VAL A 151 27.66 -29.97 8.99
N VAL A 152 28.78 -29.95 8.28
CA VAL A 152 29.60 -28.76 8.08
C VAL A 152 29.51 -28.35 6.62
N HIS A 153 29.05 -27.13 6.35
CA HIS A 153 29.19 -26.49 5.05
C HIS A 153 30.32 -25.47 5.13
N VAL A 154 31.38 -25.66 4.35
CA VAL A 154 32.45 -24.66 4.22
C VAL A 154 31.99 -23.60 3.24
N ILE A 155 32.07 -22.34 3.65
CA ILE A 155 31.63 -21.20 2.87
C ILE A 155 32.79 -20.24 2.61
N SER A 156 32.72 -19.51 1.50
CA SER A 156 33.82 -18.66 1.02
C SER A 156 34.08 -17.42 1.89
N GLU A 157 33.06 -16.93 2.58
CA GLU A 157 33.14 -15.74 3.43
C GLU A 157 32.26 -15.84 4.68
N LEU A 158 32.73 -15.27 5.80
CA LEU A 158 31.97 -15.25 7.05
C LEU A 158 30.89 -14.17 6.97
N MET A 159 29.64 -14.59 7.00
CA MET A 159 28.49 -13.73 6.75
C MET A 159 28.28 -12.70 7.87
N LYS A 160 27.64 -11.58 7.53
CA LYS A 160 27.09 -10.61 8.49
C LYS A 160 25.58 -10.63 8.37
N SER A 161 24.89 -10.78 9.49
CA SER A 161 23.44 -10.63 9.51
C SER A 161 23.07 -9.18 9.20
N LYS A 162 21.96 -9.01 8.50
CA LYS A 162 21.40 -7.69 8.22
C LYS A 162 20.41 -7.31 9.31
N ILE A 163 20.18 -6.01 9.46
CA ILE A 163 19.11 -5.52 10.33
C ILE A 163 17.76 -5.79 9.67
N ASN A 164 16.74 -6.10 10.47
CA ASN A 164 15.40 -6.28 9.97
C ASN A 164 14.72 -4.94 9.68
N MET A 165 13.62 -4.97 8.93
CA MET A 165 12.90 -3.77 8.52
C MET A 165 12.40 -2.92 9.69
N PHE A 166 11.96 -3.54 10.78
CA PHE A 166 11.48 -2.82 11.95
C PHE A 166 12.61 -2.02 12.62
N ASP A 167 13.70 -2.70 12.95
CA ASP A 167 14.86 -2.12 13.60
C ASP A 167 15.57 -1.13 12.68
N TYR A 168 15.58 -1.38 11.37
CA TYR A 168 16.06 -0.44 10.37
C TYR A 168 15.28 0.87 10.46
N ILE A 169 13.95 0.83 10.34
CA ILE A 169 13.09 2.02 10.43
C ILE A 169 13.34 2.74 11.75
N LYS A 170 13.39 2.00 12.86
CA LYS A 170 13.64 2.56 14.20
C LYS A 170 14.99 3.27 14.31
N SER A 171 16.01 2.77 13.62
CA SER A 171 17.38 3.31 13.60
C SER A 171 17.59 4.45 12.61
N LEU A 172 16.59 4.77 11.77
CA LEU A 172 16.73 5.77 10.73
C LEU A 172 17.16 7.14 11.29
N PRO A 173 18.03 7.87 10.57
CA PRO A 173 18.46 9.20 10.98
C PRO A 173 17.34 10.24 10.87
N ASP A 174 17.60 11.44 11.40
CA ASP A 174 16.61 12.52 11.48
C ASP A 174 16.11 13.03 10.13
N GLU A 175 16.84 12.78 9.04
CA GLU A 175 16.38 13.06 7.67
C GLU A 175 15.16 12.21 7.26
N TYR A 176 14.82 11.15 8.00
CA TYR A 176 13.59 10.36 7.84
C TYR A 176 12.61 10.50 9.02
N SER A 177 12.88 11.43 9.95
CA SER A 177 12.11 11.56 11.20
C SER A 177 10.60 11.68 10.98
N MET A 178 10.14 12.38 9.94
CA MET A 178 8.71 12.51 9.65
C MET A 178 8.03 11.15 9.42
N PHE A 179 8.67 10.26 8.66
CA PHE A 179 8.17 8.91 8.41
C PHE A 179 8.38 8.01 9.63
N ARG A 180 9.62 7.90 10.11
CA ARG A 180 10.03 7.09 11.26
C ARG A 180 9.15 7.36 12.47
N ASP A 181 9.07 8.62 12.91
CA ASP A 181 8.37 8.97 14.14
C ASP A 181 6.85 8.79 13.98
N SER A 182 6.32 8.97 12.76
CA SER A 182 4.89 8.72 12.49
C SER A 182 4.50 7.23 12.55
N ILE A 183 5.45 6.32 12.30
CA ILE A 183 5.28 4.88 12.51
C ILE A 183 5.45 4.56 13.99
N MET A 184 6.55 5.02 14.59
CA MET A 184 6.92 4.69 15.98
C MET A 184 5.93 5.25 17.00
N LYS A 185 5.24 6.35 16.69
CA LYS A 185 4.17 6.92 17.53
C LYS A 185 3.04 5.93 17.84
N ASN A 186 2.83 4.93 16.97
CA ASN A 186 1.80 3.90 17.16
C ASN A 186 2.32 2.65 17.88
N ASN A 187 3.54 2.68 18.43
CA ASN A 187 4.07 1.57 19.19
C ASN A 187 3.47 1.53 20.60
N GLU A 188 3.03 0.35 21.02
CA GLU A 188 2.55 0.08 22.38
C GLU A 188 3.40 -1.04 23.00
N MET A 189 3.76 -0.93 24.28
CA MET A 189 4.39 -2.03 25.02
C MET A 189 3.31 -2.94 25.58
N LEU A 190 3.25 -4.18 25.09
CA LEU A 190 2.28 -5.18 25.52
C LEU A 190 2.97 -6.28 26.33
N PHE A 191 2.33 -6.71 27.43
CA PHE A 191 2.81 -7.78 28.29
C PHE A 191 2.65 -9.13 27.60
N ASP A 192 3.76 -9.82 27.37
CA ASP A 192 3.79 -11.15 26.77
C ASP A 192 3.68 -12.22 27.85
N LYS A 193 2.42 -12.56 28.18
CA LYS A 193 2.14 -13.58 29.19
C LYS A 193 2.65 -14.97 28.78
N ALA A 194 2.73 -15.27 27.48
CA ALA A 194 3.09 -16.61 27.01
C ALA A 194 4.60 -16.88 27.18
N ASN A 195 5.42 -15.84 27.00
CA ASN A 195 6.86 -15.92 27.16
C ASN A 195 7.36 -15.46 28.55
N SER A 196 6.47 -14.91 29.39
CA SER A 196 6.82 -14.56 30.77
C SER A 196 6.75 -15.75 31.73
N ILE A 197 7.72 -15.85 32.64
CA ILE A 197 7.78 -16.90 33.65
C ILE A 197 7.00 -16.47 34.90
N PRO A 198 6.08 -17.29 35.44
CA PRO A 198 5.44 -17.03 36.72
C PRO A 198 6.47 -16.99 37.86
N THR A 199 6.57 -15.86 38.54
CA THR A 199 7.50 -15.65 39.67
C THR A 199 6.83 -15.77 41.04
N GLY A 200 5.50 -15.69 41.11
CA GLY A 200 4.77 -15.85 42.37
C GLY A 200 3.29 -15.51 42.29
N VAL A 201 2.66 -15.28 43.44
CA VAL A 201 1.27 -14.84 43.56
C VAL A 201 1.21 -13.64 44.51
N ASP A 202 0.52 -12.57 44.13
CA ASP A 202 0.38 -11.38 44.96
C ASP A 202 -0.65 -11.55 46.10
N ILE A 203 -0.75 -10.54 46.96
CA ILE A 203 -1.66 -10.53 48.13
C ILE A 203 -3.15 -10.55 47.75
N THR A 204 -3.48 -10.30 46.48
CA THR A 204 -4.84 -10.37 45.93
C THR A 204 -5.13 -11.69 45.21
N GLY A 205 -4.15 -12.60 45.14
CA GLY A 205 -4.29 -13.91 44.52
C GLY A 205 -3.98 -13.94 43.01
N ASN A 206 -3.43 -12.86 42.44
CA ASN A 206 -3.04 -12.83 41.04
C ASN A 206 -1.62 -13.36 40.84
N THR A 207 -1.38 -14.11 39.77
CA THR A 207 -0.04 -14.57 39.39
C THR A 207 0.84 -13.40 38.96
N VAL A 208 2.02 -13.28 39.56
CA VAL A 208 3.06 -12.30 39.24
C VAL A 208 4.05 -12.97 38.28
N TYR A 209 4.53 -12.20 37.30
CA TYR A 209 5.42 -12.66 36.25
C TYR A 209 6.72 -11.84 36.23
N ASP A 210 7.81 -12.41 35.70
CA ASP A 210 9.07 -11.70 35.44
C ASP A 210 8.96 -10.60 34.36
N SER A 211 7.82 -10.58 33.65
CA SER A 211 7.36 -9.50 32.79
C SER A 211 8.22 -9.26 31.56
N VAL A 212 8.14 -10.22 30.64
CA VAL A 212 8.53 -10.05 29.25
C VAL A 212 7.49 -9.17 28.56
N PHE A 213 7.94 -8.09 27.93
CA PHE A 213 7.11 -7.19 27.11
C PHE A 213 7.57 -7.25 25.66
N TYR A 214 6.65 -7.05 24.72
CA TYR A 214 6.95 -6.86 23.31
C TYR A 214 6.40 -5.53 22.80
N VAL A 215 7.02 -4.99 21.75
CA VAL A 215 6.58 -3.76 21.10
C VAL A 215 5.59 -4.11 19.99
N TYR A 216 4.34 -3.70 20.19
CA TYR A 216 3.25 -3.86 19.24
C TYR A 216 3.11 -2.62 18.36
N ASN A 217 3.01 -2.78 17.05
CA ASN A 217 2.62 -1.71 16.12
C ASN A 217 1.48 -2.21 15.22
N PRO A 218 0.32 -1.52 15.19
CA PRO A 218 -0.82 -1.95 14.38
C PRO A 218 -0.52 -2.18 12.89
N LEU A 219 0.37 -1.37 12.29
CA LEU A 219 0.77 -1.54 10.89
C LEU A 219 1.56 -2.85 10.72
N PHE A 220 2.53 -3.10 11.60
CA PHE A 220 3.39 -4.27 11.52
C PHE A 220 2.65 -5.55 11.87
N GLU A 221 1.60 -5.49 12.68
CA GLU A 221 0.82 -6.66 13.08
C GLU A 221 -0.16 -7.10 11.99
N LYS A 222 -0.85 -6.14 11.37
CA LYS A 222 -1.78 -6.44 10.27
C LYS A 222 -1.07 -7.07 9.07
N ALA A 223 0.14 -6.61 8.76
CA ALA A 223 0.91 -7.08 7.61
C ALA A 223 2.06 -8.04 7.97
N GLN A 224 2.29 -8.26 9.26
CA GLN A 224 3.31 -9.16 9.84
C GLN A 224 4.76 -8.77 9.49
N PHE A 225 5.05 -7.47 9.38
CA PHE A 225 6.38 -6.95 9.01
C PHE A 225 7.47 -7.19 10.07
N ASN A 226 7.09 -7.54 11.29
CA ASN A 226 8.00 -7.99 12.36
C ASN A 226 8.49 -9.43 12.16
N SER A 227 7.96 -10.17 11.20
CA SER A 227 8.36 -11.56 10.94
C SER A 227 9.70 -11.61 10.20
N GLU A 228 10.71 -12.25 10.81
CA GLU A 228 11.98 -12.57 10.13
C GLU A 228 11.82 -13.59 8.99
N PHE A 229 10.81 -14.47 9.09
CA PHE A 229 10.55 -15.51 8.09
C PHE A 229 9.87 -14.99 6.81
N LYS A 230 9.21 -13.84 6.87
CA LYS A 230 8.54 -13.28 5.69
C LYS A 230 9.50 -12.37 4.97
N GLN A 231 9.17 -12.08 3.72
CA GLN A 231 9.92 -11.17 2.87
C GLN A 231 9.03 -9.99 2.50
N PHE A 232 9.61 -8.79 2.45
CA PHE A 232 8.89 -7.54 2.26
C PHE A 232 9.64 -6.57 1.38
N THR A 233 8.94 -5.56 0.88
CA THR A 233 9.54 -4.40 0.24
C THR A 233 9.07 -3.13 0.95
N LEU A 234 10.02 -2.29 1.33
CA LEU A 234 9.76 -0.95 1.85
C LEU A 234 10.11 0.08 0.78
N PHE A 235 9.17 0.94 0.44
CA PHE A 235 9.46 2.21 -0.19
C PHE A 235 9.61 3.23 0.94
N LEU A 236 10.78 3.86 1.04
CA LEU A 236 11.16 4.72 2.16
C LEU A 236 11.21 6.19 1.72
N PRO A 237 10.31 7.06 2.21
CA PRO A 237 10.37 8.48 1.92
C PRO A 237 11.24 9.20 2.96
N ASP A 238 12.11 10.08 2.48
CA ASP A 238 12.79 11.05 3.36
C ASP A 238 11.87 12.25 3.67
N ASN A 239 12.36 13.13 4.54
CA ASN A 239 11.62 14.31 4.94
C ASN A 239 11.39 15.31 3.79
N GLU A 240 12.28 15.39 2.80
CA GLU A 240 12.12 16.33 1.68
C GLU A 240 11.02 15.87 0.73
N VAL A 241 10.96 14.57 0.40
CA VAL A 241 9.88 13.95 -0.37
C VAL A 241 8.54 14.17 0.33
N LEU A 242 8.48 14.00 1.66
CA LEU A 242 7.25 14.25 2.41
C LEU A 242 6.87 15.74 2.41
N LYS A 243 7.82 16.66 2.63
CA LYS A 243 7.56 18.11 2.60
C LYS A 243 7.04 18.56 1.25
N ASP A 244 7.61 18.04 0.16
CA ASP A 244 7.17 18.34 -1.19
C ASP A 244 5.74 17.83 -1.43
N CYS A 245 5.46 16.58 -1.05
CA CYS A 245 4.10 16.01 -1.08
C CYS A 245 3.08 16.91 -0.35
N PHE A 246 3.38 17.33 0.88
CA PHE A 246 2.50 18.22 1.66
C PHE A 246 2.42 19.63 1.08
N THR A 247 3.46 20.12 0.42
CA THR A 247 3.45 21.42 -0.29
C THR A 247 2.53 21.38 -1.50
N LYS A 248 2.58 20.30 -2.30
CA LYS A 248 1.67 20.04 -3.41
C LYS A 248 0.22 19.92 -2.93
N LEU A 249 -0.01 19.15 -1.85
CA LEU A 249 -1.33 19.04 -1.22
C LEU A 249 -1.87 20.39 -0.75
N ASN A 250 -1.05 21.21 -0.09
CA ASN A 250 -1.44 22.54 0.36
C ASN A 250 -1.75 23.48 -0.82
N THR A 251 -1.00 23.36 -1.92
CA THR A 251 -1.25 24.12 -3.14
C THR A 251 -2.61 23.77 -3.74
N GLN A 252 -2.94 22.48 -3.82
CA GLN A 252 -4.23 21.98 -4.28
C GLN A 252 -5.39 22.49 -3.40
N TYR A 253 -5.26 22.39 -2.07
CA TYR A 253 -6.29 22.88 -1.14
C TYR A 253 -6.51 24.38 -1.28
N LYS A 254 -5.44 25.18 -1.40
CA LYS A 254 -5.54 26.63 -1.61
C LYS A 254 -6.25 26.98 -2.91
N ALA A 255 -5.96 26.25 -3.98
CA ALA A 255 -6.64 26.44 -5.27
C ALA A 255 -8.15 26.15 -5.18
N MET A 256 -8.55 25.23 -4.30
CA MET A 256 -9.95 24.96 -3.97
C MET A 256 -10.56 25.93 -2.93
N GLY A 257 -9.85 27.00 -2.55
CA GLY A 257 -10.29 27.95 -1.52
C GLY A 257 -10.32 27.37 -0.11
N LYS A 258 -9.64 26.24 0.13
CA LYS A 258 -9.58 25.54 1.42
C LYS A 258 -8.20 25.64 2.06
N THR A 259 -8.13 25.30 3.34
CA THR A 259 -6.87 25.16 4.10
C THR A 259 -6.73 23.72 4.56
N VAL A 260 -5.53 23.16 4.46
CA VAL A 260 -5.23 21.83 4.99
C VAL A 260 -5.39 21.82 6.51
N THR A 261 -6.23 20.94 7.03
CA THR A 261 -6.41 20.75 8.48
C THR A 261 -5.45 19.70 9.04
N ALA A 262 -5.36 19.60 10.36
CA ALA A 262 -4.59 18.54 11.01
C ALA A 262 -5.13 17.13 10.69
N VAL A 263 -6.44 17.00 10.47
CA VAL A 263 -7.08 15.73 10.07
C VAL A 263 -6.67 15.35 8.65
N ASP A 264 -6.65 16.31 7.72
CA ASP A 264 -6.21 16.08 6.34
C ASP A 264 -4.75 15.62 6.30
N SER A 265 -3.88 16.29 7.07
CA SER A 265 -2.48 15.89 7.17
C SER A 265 -2.30 14.49 7.77
N ALA A 266 -3.10 14.14 8.79
CA ALA A 266 -3.06 12.81 9.40
C ALA A 266 -3.57 11.72 8.43
N ASN A 267 -4.60 12.01 7.64
CA ASN A 267 -5.12 11.11 6.61
C ASN A 267 -4.09 10.89 5.51
N ALA A 268 -3.48 11.95 5.00
CA ALA A 268 -2.39 11.88 4.02
C ALA A 268 -1.22 11.04 4.54
N MET A 269 -0.75 11.29 5.78
CA MET A 269 0.33 10.49 6.39
C MET A 269 -0.07 9.01 6.57
N THR A 270 -1.33 8.73 6.89
CA THR A 270 -1.85 7.36 6.96
C THR A 270 -1.75 6.66 5.61
N TRP A 271 -2.16 7.33 4.54
CA TRP A 271 -2.03 6.79 3.18
C TRP A 271 -0.58 6.50 2.82
N ILE A 272 0.34 7.44 3.09
CA ILE A 272 1.78 7.27 2.81
C ILE A 272 2.32 6.03 3.52
N LYS A 273 2.04 5.90 4.82
CA LYS A 273 2.47 4.72 5.59
C LYS A 273 1.90 3.42 5.03
N GLU A 274 0.63 3.40 4.63
CA GLU A 274 0.00 2.21 4.07
C GLU A 274 0.46 1.91 2.63
N ALA A 275 0.89 2.90 1.87
CA ALA A 275 1.43 2.73 0.51
C ALA A 275 2.92 2.35 0.50
N ALA A 276 3.63 2.53 1.61
CA ALA A 276 5.07 2.31 1.71
C ALA A 276 5.47 0.82 1.76
N PHE A 277 4.59 -0.09 2.18
CA PHE A 277 4.98 -1.47 2.45
C PHE A 277 4.29 -2.50 1.55
N TYR A 278 5.06 -3.49 1.09
CA TYR A 278 4.61 -4.55 0.20
C TYR A 278 5.02 -5.93 0.72
N THR A 279 4.21 -6.93 0.40
CA THR A 279 4.53 -8.33 0.67
C THR A 279 5.42 -8.89 -0.43
N GLY A 280 6.50 -9.59 -0.06
CA GLY A 280 7.50 -10.11 -0.98
C GLY A 280 8.53 -9.06 -1.41
N GLU A 281 9.53 -9.51 -2.16
CA GLU A 281 10.57 -8.65 -2.74
C GLU A 281 10.18 -8.20 -4.15
N LEU A 282 9.92 -6.90 -4.32
CA LEU A 282 9.65 -6.29 -5.62
C LEU A 282 10.97 -5.91 -6.30
N LYS A 283 11.45 -6.78 -7.19
CA LYS A 283 12.71 -6.58 -7.94
C LYS A 283 12.50 -6.19 -9.40
N THR A 284 11.27 -6.22 -9.89
CA THR A 284 10.93 -5.92 -11.28
C THR A 284 9.80 -4.91 -11.29
N PHE A 285 10.04 -3.79 -11.96
CA PHE A 285 9.10 -2.70 -12.08
C PHE A 285 8.64 -2.58 -13.54
N THR A 286 7.35 -2.37 -13.73
CA THR A 286 6.70 -2.14 -15.03
C THR A 286 5.82 -0.90 -14.89
N ASP A 287 5.15 -0.50 -15.97
CA ASP A 287 4.17 0.62 -15.91
C ASP A 287 2.83 0.22 -15.25
N ALA A 288 2.70 -1.03 -14.79
CA ALA A 288 1.47 -1.51 -14.16
C ALA A 288 1.34 -1.07 -12.68
N ASP A 289 0.11 -0.76 -12.29
CA ASP A 289 -0.27 -0.49 -10.89
C ASP A 289 0.17 -1.64 -9.96
N ILE A 290 0.79 -1.29 -8.83
CA ILE A 290 1.23 -2.23 -7.79
C ILE A 290 0.39 -2.00 -6.54
N SER A 291 -0.03 -3.06 -5.85
CA SER A 291 -0.78 -2.93 -4.60
C SER A 291 0.10 -3.16 -3.39
N SER A 292 0.04 -2.24 -2.42
CA SER A 292 0.69 -2.37 -1.13
C SER A 292 0.04 -3.48 -0.30
N ALA A 293 0.70 -3.88 0.80
CA ALA A 293 0.17 -4.85 1.75
C ALA A 293 -1.16 -4.42 2.40
N PHE A 294 -1.52 -3.13 2.28
CA PHE A 294 -2.75 -2.55 2.81
C PHE A 294 -3.79 -2.25 1.73
N GLY A 295 -3.54 -2.65 0.47
CA GLY A 295 -4.44 -2.41 -0.65
C GLY A 295 -4.37 -0.99 -1.21
N ARG A 296 -3.34 -0.20 -0.87
CA ARG A 296 -3.10 1.08 -1.53
C ARG A 296 -2.47 0.81 -2.89
N ILE A 297 -2.92 1.54 -3.90
CA ILE A 297 -2.40 1.39 -5.25
C ILE A 297 -1.29 2.40 -5.45
N TRP A 298 -0.13 1.90 -5.86
CA TRP A 298 1.04 2.64 -6.30
C TRP A 298 1.07 2.64 -7.82
N ARG A 299 1.14 3.82 -8.41
CA ARG A 299 1.10 4.03 -9.86
C ARG A 299 2.46 4.50 -10.35
N PRO A 300 3.21 3.62 -11.03
CA PRO A 300 4.42 4.04 -11.74
C PRO A 300 4.11 5.24 -12.66
N GLY A 301 4.96 6.27 -12.61
CA GLY A 301 4.78 7.53 -13.36
C GLY A 301 3.99 8.62 -12.62
N ILE A 302 3.35 8.30 -11.48
CA ILE A 302 2.81 9.29 -10.54
C ILE A 302 3.61 9.30 -9.25
N GLN A 303 3.94 8.12 -8.74
CA GLN A 303 4.88 7.96 -7.63
C GLN A 303 6.15 7.30 -8.15
N GLU A 304 7.28 7.67 -7.55
CA GLU A 304 8.60 7.26 -8.02
C GLU A 304 9.49 6.78 -6.88
N ILE A 305 10.37 5.84 -7.22
CA ILE A 305 11.44 5.33 -6.37
C ILE A 305 12.75 5.39 -7.14
N ASP A 306 13.85 5.53 -6.42
CA ASP A 306 15.18 5.28 -6.96
C ASP A 306 15.46 3.77 -6.93
N GLN A 307 15.26 3.10 -8.07
CA GLN A 307 15.52 1.65 -8.19
C GLN A 307 16.99 1.28 -7.96
N SER A 308 17.92 2.22 -8.13
CA SER A 308 19.35 1.99 -7.88
C SER A 308 19.71 2.06 -6.39
N SER A 309 18.83 2.63 -5.55
CA SER A 309 19.00 2.72 -4.10
C SER A 309 18.63 1.43 -3.34
N MET A 310 18.51 0.31 -4.04
CA MET A 310 18.10 -0.95 -3.43
C MET A 310 19.05 -1.37 -2.31
N GLU A 311 18.51 -1.53 -1.10
CA GLU A 311 19.22 -2.10 0.03
C GLU A 311 18.51 -3.36 0.53
N GLU A 312 19.28 -4.40 0.82
CA GLU A 312 18.80 -5.65 1.39
C GLU A 312 18.75 -5.55 2.92
N LEU A 313 17.70 -6.11 3.51
CA LEU A 313 17.45 -6.28 4.94
C LEU A 313 17.38 -7.78 5.27
N SER A 314 17.28 -8.18 6.55
CA SER A 314 17.17 -9.61 6.90
C SER A 314 15.84 -10.25 6.48
N ASN A 315 14.78 -9.44 6.37
CA ASN A 315 13.42 -9.86 6.06
C ASN A 315 12.82 -9.08 4.89
N GLY A 316 13.66 -8.53 4.00
CA GLY A 316 13.17 -7.88 2.79
C GLY A 316 14.20 -7.03 2.08
N ILE A 317 13.68 -6.13 1.25
CA ILE A 317 14.44 -5.10 0.55
C ILE A 317 13.79 -3.73 0.77
N LEU A 318 14.54 -2.67 0.49
CA LEU A 318 14.00 -1.32 0.46
C LEU A 318 14.48 -0.53 -0.76
N TYR A 319 13.71 0.48 -1.12
CA TYR A 319 14.05 1.50 -2.10
C TYR A 319 13.71 2.88 -1.53
N LYS A 320 14.52 3.88 -1.83
CA LYS A 320 14.20 5.28 -1.52
C LYS A 320 13.09 5.76 -2.44
N MET A 321 12.05 6.36 -1.88
CA MET A 321 11.06 7.11 -2.66
C MET A 321 11.69 8.43 -3.13
N THR A 322 11.36 8.85 -4.35
CA THR A 322 11.75 10.15 -4.91
C THR A 322 10.54 11.06 -5.14
N GLU A 323 9.35 10.49 -5.31
CA GLU A 323 8.10 11.24 -5.49
C GLU A 323 6.93 10.48 -4.86
N VAL A 324 6.06 11.18 -4.13
CA VAL A 324 4.82 10.62 -3.60
C VAL A 324 3.66 11.60 -3.71
N LYS A 325 2.57 11.14 -4.32
CA LYS A 325 1.31 11.89 -4.44
C LYS A 325 0.20 11.15 -3.71
N ILE A 326 -0.53 11.86 -2.85
CA ILE A 326 -1.75 11.34 -2.25
C ILE A 326 -2.85 11.35 -3.31
N PRO A 327 -3.52 10.22 -3.58
CA PRO A 327 -4.56 10.16 -4.58
C PRO A 327 -5.69 11.15 -4.27
N THR A 328 -6.13 11.90 -5.27
CA THR A 328 -7.25 12.85 -5.12
C THR A 328 -8.50 12.15 -4.56
N ASN A 329 -8.79 10.92 -4.99
CA ASN A 329 -9.92 10.13 -4.47
C ASN A 329 -9.81 9.68 -3.01
N TYR A 330 -8.63 9.83 -2.40
CA TYR A 330 -8.40 9.55 -1.00
C TYR A 330 -8.62 10.78 -0.12
N ILE A 331 -8.24 11.96 -0.62
CA ILE A 331 -8.40 13.24 0.11
C ILE A 331 -9.76 13.90 -0.14
N LEU A 332 -10.41 13.58 -1.25
CA LEU A 332 -11.64 14.22 -1.70
C LEU A 332 -12.76 13.19 -1.83
N THR A 333 -13.85 13.38 -1.10
CA THR A 333 -15.03 12.53 -1.21
C THR A 333 -15.92 12.93 -2.38
N ARG A 334 -16.07 14.24 -2.63
CA ARG A 334 -16.73 14.86 -3.77
C ARG A 334 -16.44 16.35 -3.85
N ILE A 335 -16.81 16.97 -4.97
CA ILE A 335 -16.95 18.42 -5.17
C ILE A 335 -18.39 18.66 -5.58
N LYS A 336 -19.03 19.67 -5.00
CA LYS A 336 -20.43 19.99 -5.31
C LYS A 336 -20.66 21.48 -5.39
N SER A 337 -21.47 21.90 -6.35
CA SER A 337 -21.87 23.30 -6.48
C SER A 337 -23.32 23.44 -6.92
N LEU A 338 -23.93 24.55 -6.49
CA LEU A 338 -25.31 24.90 -6.78
C LEU A 338 -25.35 25.83 -7.99
N VAL A 339 -26.21 25.50 -8.96
CA VAL A 339 -26.25 26.19 -10.26
C VAL A 339 -26.88 27.58 -10.15
N HIS A 340 -27.70 27.83 -9.11
CA HIS A 340 -28.24 29.17 -8.86
C HIS A 340 -27.16 30.20 -8.51
N TYR A 341 -25.91 29.80 -8.25
CA TYR A 341 -24.80 30.75 -8.02
C TYR A 341 -24.59 31.74 -9.19
N TYR A 342 -25.18 31.47 -10.35
CA TYR A 342 -25.48 32.43 -11.40
C TYR A 342 -25.93 33.81 -10.89
N GLU A 343 -26.78 33.88 -9.86
CA GLU A 343 -27.32 35.15 -9.33
C GLU A 343 -26.28 36.03 -8.63
N TYR A 344 -25.15 35.45 -8.22
CA TYR A 344 -24.05 36.16 -7.56
C TYR A 344 -22.97 36.65 -8.53
N LEU A 345 -23.19 36.49 -9.84
CA LEU A 345 -22.36 37.06 -10.91
C LEU A 345 -22.89 38.44 -11.32
N THR A 346 -22.01 39.30 -11.82
CA THR A 346 -22.42 40.54 -12.50
C THR A 346 -23.07 40.22 -13.86
N GLU A 347 -23.85 41.16 -14.41
CA GLU A 347 -24.48 40.98 -15.73
C GLU A 347 -23.46 40.66 -16.84
N ALA A 348 -22.27 41.30 -16.79
CA ALA A 348 -21.19 41.03 -17.74
C ALA A 348 -20.63 39.61 -17.61
N GLU A 349 -20.40 39.15 -16.37
CA GLU A 349 -19.96 37.79 -16.09
C GLU A 349 -21.02 36.75 -16.47
N GLN A 350 -22.30 37.04 -16.25
CA GLN A 350 -23.40 36.16 -16.69
C GLN A 350 -23.40 35.98 -18.22
N GLN A 351 -23.24 37.07 -18.98
CA GLN A 351 -23.18 37.03 -20.44
C GLN A 351 -21.92 36.33 -20.97
N GLN A 352 -20.80 36.47 -20.27
CA GLN A 352 -19.54 35.85 -20.65
C GLN A 352 -19.52 34.35 -20.33
N TYR A 353 -19.95 33.97 -19.12
CA TYR A 353 -19.79 32.62 -18.60
C TYR A 353 -20.92 31.70 -19.05
N TYR A 354 -22.15 32.19 -19.24
CA TYR A 354 -23.29 31.37 -19.63
C TYR A 354 -23.65 31.56 -21.09
N THR A 355 -23.97 30.45 -21.75
CA THR A 355 -24.49 30.47 -23.12
C THR A 355 -25.84 29.77 -23.14
N PHE A 356 -26.83 30.44 -23.71
CA PHE A 356 -28.21 29.98 -23.75
C PHE A 356 -28.65 29.85 -25.21
N MET A 357 -29.29 28.73 -25.53
CA MET A 357 -29.87 28.49 -26.85
C MET A 357 -31.40 28.40 -26.74
N ASN A 358 -32.09 29.25 -27.50
CA ASN A 358 -33.55 29.33 -27.56
C ASN A 358 -34.23 29.43 -26.19
N THR A 359 -33.59 30.13 -25.24
CA THR A 359 -34.14 30.40 -23.90
C THR A 359 -34.97 31.67 -23.93
N THR A 360 -36.25 31.57 -23.54
CA THR A 360 -37.20 32.70 -23.50
C THR A 360 -37.23 33.39 -22.14
N LYS A 361 -36.86 32.69 -21.07
CA LYS A 361 -36.80 33.24 -19.72
C LYS A 361 -35.70 32.57 -18.89
N ILE A 362 -34.95 33.40 -18.17
CA ILE A 362 -33.98 32.99 -17.15
C ILE A 362 -34.47 33.58 -15.82
N SER A 363 -34.59 32.76 -14.78
CA SER A 363 -34.95 33.23 -13.45
C SER A 363 -34.42 32.31 -12.35
N ILE A 364 -34.29 32.85 -11.14
CA ILE A 364 -34.08 32.04 -9.94
C ILE A 364 -35.46 31.70 -9.37
N PHE A 365 -35.76 30.42 -9.32
CA PHE A 365 -36.97 29.91 -8.68
C PHE A 365 -36.68 29.64 -7.20
N GLU A 366 -37.49 30.25 -6.34
CA GLU A 366 -37.45 30.10 -4.88
C GLU A 366 -38.69 29.32 -4.43
N ASP A 367 -38.49 28.31 -3.58
CA ASP A 367 -39.60 27.52 -3.03
C ASP A 367 -39.34 27.08 -1.58
N SER A 368 -40.43 26.89 -0.82
CA SER A 368 -40.47 26.56 0.59
C SER A 368 -40.78 25.08 0.79
N ALA A 369 -39.76 24.24 0.95
CA ALA A 369 -40.01 22.81 1.13
C ALA A 369 -39.17 22.17 2.24
N THR A 370 -39.07 22.81 3.41
CA THR A 370 -38.72 22.06 4.63
C THR A 370 -39.93 22.04 5.58
N PRO A 371 -40.22 20.90 6.24
CA PRO A 371 -41.15 20.88 7.37
C PRO A 371 -40.54 21.51 8.64
N LYS A 372 -39.31 22.07 8.56
CA LYS A 372 -38.62 22.78 9.63
C LYS A 372 -37.98 24.08 9.11
N PRO A 373 -38.79 25.13 8.88
CA PRO A 373 -38.35 26.43 8.36
C PRO A 373 -37.19 27.06 9.14
N GLU A 374 -37.00 26.67 10.40
CA GLU A 374 -35.93 27.14 11.30
C GLU A 374 -34.51 26.72 10.87
N ILE A 375 -34.36 25.76 9.95
CA ILE A 375 -33.05 25.20 9.54
C ILE A 375 -32.65 25.66 8.13
N LEU A 376 -33.56 25.60 7.18
CA LEU A 376 -33.39 26.10 5.80
C LEU A 376 -34.77 26.52 5.31
N SER A 377 -35.01 27.84 5.24
CA SER A 377 -36.32 28.38 4.89
C SER A 377 -36.67 28.09 3.44
N ASN A 378 -35.73 28.32 2.52
CA ASN A 378 -35.93 28.26 1.07
C ASN A 378 -34.78 27.53 0.36
N TYR A 379 -35.03 27.08 -0.87
CA TYR A 379 -34.01 26.62 -1.81
C TYR A 379 -34.16 27.33 -3.15
N TYR A 380 -33.04 27.44 -3.88
CA TYR A 380 -32.93 28.24 -5.10
C TYR A 380 -32.51 27.37 -6.28
N ILE A 381 -33.22 27.50 -7.39
CA ILE A 381 -33.00 26.74 -8.64
C ILE A 381 -32.81 27.72 -9.80
N LEU A 382 -31.89 27.41 -10.72
CA LEU A 382 -31.89 28.07 -12.03
C LEU A 382 -33.04 27.51 -12.88
N ASP A 383 -34.08 28.32 -13.09
CA ASP A 383 -35.30 27.97 -13.85
C ASP A 383 -35.26 28.65 -15.22
N LEU A 384 -35.22 27.83 -16.26
CA LEU A 384 -35.11 28.23 -17.66
C LEU A 384 -36.34 27.77 -18.43
N ASN A 385 -36.95 28.69 -19.20
CA ASN A 385 -37.98 28.34 -20.17
C ASN A 385 -37.40 28.38 -21.57
N GLY A 386 -37.69 27.35 -22.37
CA GLY A 386 -37.35 27.30 -23.78
C GLY A 386 -38.41 27.95 -24.66
N ASP A 387 -38.07 28.19 -25.91
CA ASP A 387 -39.01 28.49 -26.98
C ASP A 387 -39.72 27.18 -27.39
N GLU A 388 -41.04 27.16 -27.25
CA GLU A 388 -41.88 25.99 -27.57
C GLU A 388 -41.78 25.59 -29.05
N GLU A 389 -41.44 26.53 -29.95
CA GLU A 389 -41.31 26.27 -31.39
C GLU A 389 -39.89 25.86 -31.83
N ALA A 390 -38.86 26.08 -31.00
CA ALA A 390 -37.48 25.81 -31.36
C ALA A 390 -37.14 24.31 -31.26
N SER A 391 -36.32 23.76 -32.18
CA SER A 391 -35.91 22.35 -32.09
C SER A 391 -34.98 22.08 -30.90
N ASP A 392 -34.10 23.03 -30.60
CA ASP A 392 -33.02 22.86 -29.64
C ASP A 392 -33.27 23.82 -28.46
N PHE A 393 -33.03 23.38 -27.24
CA PHE A 393 -33.12 24.24 -26.05
C PHE A 393 -32.12 23.76 -25.01
N TRP A 394 -31.10 24.57 -24.74
CA TRP A 394 -30.03 24.19 -23.83
C TRP A 394 -29.37 25.38 -23.14
N VAL A 395 -28.67 25.08 -22.05
CA VAL A 395 -27.77 26.00 -21.36
C VAL A 395 -26.40 25.37 -21.19
N GLU A 396 -25.37 26.17 -21.36
CA GLU A 396 -23.98 25.82 -21.11
C GLU A 396 -23.39 26.75 -20.05
N PHE A 397 -22.73 26.17 -19.05
CA PHE A 397 -22.22 26.92 -17.90
C PHE A 397 -20.95 26.28 -17.29
N PRO A 398 -20.09 27.09 -16.65
CA PRO A 398 -18.94 26.58 -15.90
C PRO A 398 -19.31 26.20 -14.47
N PRO A 399 -18.46 25.43 -13.76
CA PRO A 399 -18.57 25.24 -12.33
C PRO A 399 -18.30 26.58 -11.63
N LEU A 400 -19.20 27.00 -10.73
CA LEU A 400 -19.03 28.20 -9.92
C LEU A 400 -18.76 27.84 -8.47
N GLU A 401 -17.95 28.63 -7.77
CA GLU A 401 -17.90 28.64 -6.32
C GLU A 401 -18.42 29.98 -5.78
N ARG A 402 -19.16 29.92 -4.66
CA ARG A 402 -19.66 31.11 -3.97
C ARG A 402 -18.71 31.46 -2.83
N TYR A 403 -18.32 32.73 -2.75
CA TYR A 403 -17.47 33.26 -1.69
C TYR A 403 -18.04 34.56 -1.13
N ARG A 404 -17.56 34.95 0.05
CA ARG A 404 -17.89 36.23 0.68
C ARG A 404 -16.79 37.25 0.36
N ASP A 405 -17.16 38.36 -0.26
CA ASP A 405 -16.23 39.43 -0.58
C ASP A 405 -15.80 40.13 0.72
N LYS A 406 -14.50 40.13 1.02
CA LYS A 406 -13.97 40.61 2.31
C LYS A 406 -14.05 42.13 2.45
N ASP A 407 -14.08 42.85 1.33
CA ASP A 407 -13.98 44.31 1.31
C ASP A 407 -15.37 44.95 1.30
N THR A 408 -16.34 44.30 0.66
CA THR A 408 -17.69 44.86 0.47
C THR A 408 -18.78 44.12 1.26
N ASP A 409 -18.51 42.89 1.73
CA ASP A 409 -19.40 42.01 2.49
C ASP A 409 -20.66 41.39 1.80
N PRO A 410 -20.90 41.46 0.47
CA PRO A 410 -21.88 40.61 -0.20
C PRO A 410 -21.31 39.24 -0.58
N TYR A 411 -22.21 38.31 -0.90
CA TYR A 411 -21.85 37.08 -1.59
C TYR A 411 -21.58 37.36 -3.08
N ARG A 412 -20.53 36.72 -3.60
CA ARG A 412 -20.16 36.74 -5.03
C ARG A 412 -19.88 35.31 -5.50
N ALA A 413 -19.89 35.10 -6.81
CA ALA A 413 -19.47 33.85 -7.43
C ALA A 413 -18.28 34.07 -8.36
N ARG A 414 -17.48 33.02 -8.55
CA ARG A 414 -16.40 32.96 -9.54
C ARG A 414 -16.26 31.54 -10.08
N ILE A 415 -15.55 31.38 -11.20
CA ILE A 415 -15.27 30.06 -11.77
C ILE A 415 -14.45 29.24 -10.78
N MET A 416 -14.92 28.02 -10.52
CA MET A 416 -14.28 27.07 -9.62
C MET A 416 -13.13 26.37 -10.34
N GLN A 417 -12.01 26.24 -9.64
CA GLN A 417 -10.91 25.38 -10.01
C GLN A 417 -11.10 23.99 -9.37
N VAL A 418 -10.91 22.95 -10.18
CA VAL A 418 -11.13 21.55 -9.82
C VAL A 418 -9.85 20.76 -10.12
N PRO A 419 -9.41 19.85 -9.23
CA PRO A 419 -8.25 19.02 -9.51
C PRO A 419 -8.45 18.24 -10.81
N CYS A 420 -7.44 18.22 -11.67
CA CYS A 420 -7.49 17.45 -12.91
C CYS A 420 -7.59 15.95 -12.59
N GLY A 421 -8.35 15.21 -13.39
CA GLY A 421 -8.55 13.78 -13.18
C GLY A 421 -9.92 13.29 -13.63
N GLU A 422 -10.16 12.01 -13.39
CA GLU A 422 -11.41 11.32 -13.73
C GLU A 422 -12.43 11.39 -12.59
N TYR A 423 -13.68 11.66 -12.92
CA TYR A 423 -14.76 11.83 -11.97
C TYR A 423 -16.04 11.17 -12.49
N ASP A 424 -16.89 10.72 -11.57
CA ASP A 424 -18.28 10.46 -11.89
C ASP A 424 -19.08 11.75 -11.69
N LEU A 425 -19.73 12.22 -12.77
CA LEU A 425 -20.60 13.39 -12.76
C LEU A 425 -22.01 12.99 -12.33
N TYR A 426 -22.54 13.72 -11.36
CA TYR A 426 -23.92 13.64 -10.91
C TYR A 426 -24.59 15.00 -11.05
N MET A 427 -25.89 15.01 -11.31
CA MET A 427 -26.67 16.26 -11.42
C MET A 427 -28.02 16.14 -10.73
N GLY A 428 -28.42 17.23 -10.08
CA GLY A 428 -29.73 17.41 -9.46
C GLY A 428 -30.61 18.34 -10.28
N PHE A 429 -31.87 17.95 -10.47
CA PHE A 429 -32.87 18.74 -11.18
C PHE A 429 -34.13 18.95 -10.30
N HIS A 430 -35.13 19.66 -10.80
CA HIS A 430 -36.48 19.67 -10.22
C HIS A 430 -37.48 19.03 -11.18
N SER A 431 -38.29 18.06 -10.70
CA SER A 431 -39.08 17.12 -11.51
C SER A 431 -40.25 17.72 -12.31
N SER A 432 -40.53 19.02 -12.15
CA SER A 432 -41.68 19.67 -12.77
C SER A 432 -41.62 19.59 -14.30
N GLY A 433 -42.66 19.03 -14.93
CA GLY A 433 -42.74 18.84 -16.38
C GLY A 433 -41.99 17.61 -16.90
N HIS A 434 -41.48 16.77 -16.00
CA HIS A 434 -40.81 15.49 -16.28
C HIS A 434 -39.86 15.48 -17.49
N PRO A 435 -38.95 16.46 -17.63
CA PRO A 435 -38.06 16.49 -18.77
C PRO A 435 -37.10 15.30 -18.77
N TYR A 436 -36.69 14.94 -19.96
CA TYR A 436 -35.52 14.13 -20.23
C TYR A 436 -34.46 15.08 -20.75
N VAL A 437 -33.21 14.84 -20.35
CA VAL A 437 -32.10 15.70 -20.71
C VAL A 437 -30.96 14.93 -21.34
N ASN A 438 -30.23 15.60 -22.22
CA ASN A 438 -28.88 15.21 -22.61
C ASN A 438 -27.88 16.10 -21.86
N VAL A 439 -26.79 15.51 -21.39
CA VAL A 439 -25.74 16.22 -20.65
C VAL A 439 -24.43 16.03 -21.37
N TYR A 440 -23.78 17.14 -21.67
CA TYR A 440 -22.47 17.18 -22.30
C TYR A 440 -21.46 17.81 -21.35
N PHE A 441 -20.20 17.44 -21.55
CA PHE A 441 -19.09 17.89 -20.72
C PHE A 441 -17.88 18.24 -21.59
N ASP A 442 -17.25 19.37 -21.28
CA ASP A 442 -15.93 19.74 -21.79
C ASP A 442 -15.00 19.97 -20.61
N GLY A 443 -14.01 19.09 -20.44
CA GLY A 443 -13.01 19.18 -19.38
C GLY A 443 -11.71 19.84 -19.81
N ASP A 444 -11.63 20.39 -21.01
CA ASP A 444 -10.42 20.93 -21.63
C ASP A 444 -10.57 22.45 -21.86
N THR A 445 -10.89 23.17 -20.78
CA THR A 445 -11.25 24.59 -20.82
C THR A 445 -10.97 25.28 -19.50
N ASP A 446 -10.77 26.60 -19.54
CA ASP A 446 -10.63 27.44 -18.35
C ASP A 446 -11.99 27.84 -17.73
N GLY A 447 -13.09 27.46 -18.38
CA GLY A 447 -14.46 27.75 -17.95
C GLY A 447 -14.94 29.17 -18.26
N THR A 448 -14.07 30.06 -18.77
CA THR A 448 -14.39 31.50 -18.93
C THR A 448 -15.14 31.82 -20.21
N THR A 449 -15.07 30.96 -21.21
CA THR A 449 -15.72 31.15 -22.52
C THR A 449 -16.43 29.88 -22.97
N SER A 450 -17.44 30.03 -23.83
CA SER A 450 -18.22 28.92 -24.37
C SER A 450 -17.34 27.91 -25.09
N SER A 451 -17.59 26.63 -24.87
CA SER A 451 -16.88 25.55 -25.57
C SER A 451 -17.38 25.42 -27.01
N PRO A 452 -16.49 25.21 -27.99
CA PRO A 452 -16.90 24.75 -29.31
C PRO A 452 -17.69 23.43 -29.22
N ASP A 453 -18.73 23.27 -30.04
CA ASP A 453 -19.56 22.04 -30.04
C ASP A 453 -18.73 20.75 -30.22
N ALA A 454 -17.65 20.81 -30.99
CA ALA A 454 -16.75 19.68 -31.20
C ALA A 454 -16.04 19.19 -29.91
N ASN A 455 -15.91 20.05 -28.90
CA ASN A 455 -15.29 19.72 -27.62
C ASN A 455 -16.31 19.18 -26.61
N MET A 456 -17.60 19.47 -26.79
CA MET A 456 -18.67 19.04 -25.89
C MET A 456 -19.01 17.56 -26.08
N GLN A 457 -18.51 16.71 -25.19
CA GLN A 457 -18.73 15.28 -25.25
C GLN A 457 -20.07 14.93 -24.61
N LEU A 458 -20.93 14.18 -25.32
CA LEU A 458 -22.19 13.65 -24.75
C LEU A 458 -21.88 12.57 -23.71
N ILE A 459 -22.18 12.84 -22.45
CA ILE A 459 -21.91 11.94 -21.32
C ILE A 459 -23.14 11.09 -20.99
N GLY A 460 -24.30 11.74 -20.92
CA GLY A 460 -25.57 11.10 -20.63
C GLY A 460 -26.64 11.52 -21.62
N SER A 461 -27.41 10.57 -22.13
CA SER A 461 -28.45 10.81 -23.14
C SER A 461 -29.81 10.32 -22.68
N ASN A 462 -30.86 11.07 -23.04
CA ASN A 462 -32.25 10.76 -22.69
C ASN A 462 -32.40 10.38 -21.20
N LEU A 463 -31.73 11.13 -20.33
CA LEU A 463 -31.75 10.91 -18.90
C LEU A 463 -33.08 11.38 -18.35
N SER A 464 -33.86 10.48 -17.77
CA SER A 464 -35.08 10.88 -17.07
C SER A 464 -34.69 11.69 -15.85
N ILE A 465 -35.12 12.96 -15.77
CA ILE A 465 -34.83 13.70 -14.54
C ILE A 465 -35.65 13.14 -13.38
N VAL A 466 -36.71 12.34 -13.59
CA VAL A 466 -37.51 11.74 -12.50
C VAL A 466 -36.70 10.78 -11.64
N SER A 467 -35.74 10.05 -12.22
CA SER A 467 -34.75 9.29 -11.44
C SER A 467 -33.76 10.19 -10.68
N SER A 468 -33.57 11.42 -11.16
CA SER A 468 -32.70 12.46 -10.58
C SER A 468 -33.47 13.45 -9.70
N THR A 469 -34.79 13.26 -9.53
CA THR A 469 -35.72 14.19 -8.87
C THR A 469 -36.89 13.46 -8.17
N PRO A 470 -37.05 13.57 -6.86
CA PRO A 470 -36.05 13.96 -5.87
C PRO A 470 -35.98 12.88 -4.78
N TRP A 471 -34.79 12.56 -4.25
CA TRP A 471 -34.77 12.09 -2.85
C TRP A 471 -34.81 13.31 -1.94
N ASN A 472 -35.91 14.04 -2.13
CA ASN A 472 -36.51 15.23 -1.55
C ASN A 472 -35.66 16.37 -1.00
N PHE A 473 -34.34 16.29 -0.88
CA PHE A 473 -33.67 17.30 -0.05
C PHE A 473 -32.21 17.50 -0.36
N ASP A 474 -31.67 17.00 -1.46
CA ASP A 474 -30.28 17.23 -1.79
C ASP A 474 -29.97 18.70 -2.14
N ARG A 475 -29.89 19.57 -1.12
CA ARG A 475 -30.10 21.02 -1.20
C ARG A 475 -28.99 21.87 -0.60
N VAL A 476 -27.93 21.19 -0.19
CA VAL A 476 -26.83 21.83 0.52
C VAL A 476 -25.53 21.34 -0.09
N ASN A 477 -24.48 22.13 0.07
CA ASN A 477 -23.12 21.73 -0.28
C ASN A 477 -22.29 21.54 0.98
N GLU A 478 -21.01 21.20 0.81
CA GLU A 478 -20.09 20.91 1.91
C GLU A 478 -19.94 22.08 2.88
N THR A 479 -20.12 23.34 2.44
CA THR A 479 -19.97 24.54 3.27
C THR A 479 -21.27 24.95 3.98
N THR A 480 -22.40 24.33 3.65
CA THR A 480 -23.66 24.63 4.31
C THR A 480 -23.72 24.01 5.71
N ALA A 481 -22.99 22.91 5.95
CA ALA A 481 -22.91 22.27 7.26
C ALA A 481 -22.27 23.20 8.30
N ASP A 482 -21.31 24.02 7.88
CA ASP A 482 -20.67 25.04 8.71
C ASP A 482 -21.67 26.12 9.19
N LEU A 483 -22.73 26.37 8.40
CA LEU A 483 -23.74 27.38 8.69
C LEU A 483 -24.89 26.86 9.58
N TYR A 484 -25.23 25.56 9.46
CA TYR A 484 -26.46 25.00 10.06
C TYR A 484 -26.27 23.71 10.89
N GLY A 485 -25.03 23.20 11.00
CA GLY A 485 -24.65 22.00 11.76
C GLY A 485 -25.15 20.68 11.16
N ASP A 486 -24.93 19.56 11.86
CA ASP A 486 -25.17 18.18 11.37
C ASP A 486 -26.62 17.84 10.96
N LYS A 487 -27.58 18.72 11.26
CA LYS A 487 -29.02 18.49 11.00
C LYS A 487 -29.38 18.53 9.50
N ILE A 488 -28.47 18.97 8.65
CA ILE A 488 -28.66 19.10 7.20
C ILE A 488 -28.04 17.95 6.39
N VAL A 489 -27.31 17.00 6.99
CA VAL A 489 -26.57 15.95 6.24
C VAL A 489 -27.51 15.03 5.45
N LYS A 490 -28.71 14.78 5.97
CA LYS A 490 -29.78 14.06 5.25
C LYS A 490 -30.18 14.69 3.92
N TRP A 491 -29.84 15.97 3.75
CA TRP A 491 -30.17 16.83 2.63
C TRP A 491 -28.94 17.06 1.73
N ASP A 492 -27.92 16.19 1.80
CA ASP A 492 -26.62 16.38 1.11
C ASP A 492 -26.19 15.15 0.29
N GLY A 493 -27.00 14.80 -0.70
CA GLY A 493 -26.75 13.75 -1.69
C GLY A 493 -25.86 14.18 -2.88
N LEU A 494 -25.84 13.36 -3.93
CA LEU A 494 -25.10 13.62 -5.16
C LEU A 494 -25.99 14.06 -6.35
N GLY A 495 -27.29 13.81 -6.31
CA GLY A 495 -28.15 13.83 -7.50
C GLY A 495 -28.15 12.50 -8.27
N GLY A 496 -28.62 12.50 -9.51
CA GLY A 496 -28.60 11.32 -10.38
C GLY A 496 -27.27 11.19 -11.12
N LEU A 497 -26.75 9.97 -11.23
CA LEU A 497 -25.53 9.68 -12.01
C LEU A 497 -25.76 10.02 -13.48
N VAL A 498 -24.88 10.84 -14.04
CA VAL A 498 -24.86 11.18 -15.47
C VAL A 498 -23.89 10.25 -16.21
N GLY A 499 -22.67 10.10 -15.70
CA GLY A 499 -21.62 9.27 -16.29
C GLY A 499 -20.23 9.74 -15.87
N THR A 500 -19.20 9.07 -16.38
CA THR A 500 -17.79 9.39 -16.08
C THR A 500 -17.29 10.51 -16.99
N VAL A 501 -16.53 11.45 -16.43
CA VAL A 501 -15.97 12.64 -17.08
C VAL A 501 -14.51 12.83 -16.67
N THR A 502 -13.75 13.55 -17.50
CA THR A 502 -12.34 13.85 -17.20
C THR A 502 -12.09 15.35 -17.29
N VAL A 503 -11.62 15.94 -16.19
CA VAL A 503 -11.06 17.30 -16.17
C VAL A 503 -9.60 17.19 -16.59
N LYS A 504 -9.25 17.80 -17.73
CA LYS A 504 -7.91 17.71 -18.32
C LYS A 504 -7.01 18.85 -17.87
N GLY A 505 -5.71 18.65 -18.06
CA GLY A 505 -4.64 19.57 -17.68
C GLY A 505 -3.82 19.03 -16.53
N ASP A 506 -2.93 19.87 -16.00
CA ASP A 506 -2.02 19.52 -14.91
C ASP A 506 -2.39 20.26 -13.63
N GLY A 507 -2.50 19.52 -12.52
CA GLY A 507 -2.84 20.08 -11.21
C GLY A 507 -4.32 20.46 -11.09
N MET A 508 -4.68 21.69 -11.48
CA MET A 508 -6.03 22.26 -11.33
C MET A 508 -6.48 22.86 -12.67
N SER A 509 -7.74 22.68 -13.01
CA SER A 509 -8.37 23.24 -14.21
C SER A 509 -9.83 23.57 -13.95
N SER A 510 -10.58 23.93 -14.99
CA SER A 510 -12.03 24.04 -14.93
C SER A 510 -12.68 23.17 -16.00
N PHE A 511 -13.99 23.26 -16.12
CA PHE A 511 -14.76 22.51 -17.11
C PHE A 511 -16.01 23.28 -17.49
N ARG A 512 -16.78 22.77 -18.45
CA ARG A 512 -18.12 23.28 -18.78
C ARG A 512 -19.10 22.13 -18.90
N ILE A 513 -20.32 22.37 -18.45
CA ILE A 513 -21.45 21.45 -18.59
C ILE A 513 -22.46 22.09 -19.52
N ARG A 514 -22.96 21.32 -20.50
CA ARG A 514 -24.15 21.68 -21.26
C ARG A 514 -25.30 20.75 -20.90
N VAL A 515 -26.44 21.32 -20.56
CA VAL A 515 -27.69 20.59 -20.34
C VAL A 515 -28.65 20.96 -21.45
N GLU A 516 -29.07 19.97 -22.20
CA GLU A 516 -30.01 20.08 -23.29
C GLU A 516 -31.33 19.40 -22.94
N PHE A 517 -32.44 20.09 -23.21
CA PHE A 517 -33.77 19.51 -23.13
C PHE A 517 -33.98 18.54 -24.30
N TYR A 518 -34.31 17.29 -23.98
CA TYR A 518 -34.59 16.26 -24.98
C TYR A 518 -36.09 16.11 -25.24
N LYS A 519 -36.90 15.92 -24.20
CA LYS A 519 -38.38 15.85 -24.28
C LYS A 519 -39.00 16.07 -22.90
N GLY A 520 -40.28 16.38 -22.82
CA GLY A 520 -41.00 16.58 -21.54
C GLY A 520 -42.37 17.22 -21.77
N ASP A 521 -43.13 17.39 -20.69
CA ASP A 521 -44.49 17.97 -20.76
C ASP A 521 -44.47 19.48 -21.01
N SER A 522 -43.33 20.14 -20.75
CA SER A 522 -43.08 21.55 -21.03
C SER A 522 -41.60 21.78 -21.29
N LYS A 523 -41.21 22.67 -22.21
CA LYS A 523 -39.80 23.01 -22.46
C LYS A 523 -39.22 23.85 -21.33
N LYS A 524 -38.89 23.18 -20.23
CA LYS A 524 -38.30 23.78 -19.03
C LYS A 524 -37.11 22.98 -18.53
N LEU A 525 -36.06 23.70 -18.15
CA LEU A 525 -34.90 23.15 -17.47
C LEU A 525 -34.78 23.79 -16.10
N ARG A 526 -34.88 22.97 -15.06
CA ARG A 526 -34.74 23.38 -13.66
C ARG A 526 -33.55 22.68 -13.04
N ILE A 527 -32.40 23.34 -13.10
CA ILE A 527 -31.11 22.75 -12.75
C ILE A 527 -30.73 23.24 -11.35
N TYR A 528 -30.48 22.28 -10.46
CA TYR A 528 -30.26 22.59 -9.05
C TYR A 528 -28.78 22.58 -8.69
N HIS A 529 -28.09 21.46 -8.91
CA HIS A 529 -26.69 21.29 -8.58
C HIS A 529 -26.00 20.32 -9.53
N TRP A 530 -24.68 20.33 -9.51
CA TRP A 530 -23.84 19.25 -10.01
C TRP A 530 -22.89 18.79 -8.91
N ALA A 531 -22.46 17.54 -8.98
CA ALA A 531 -21.44 16.99 -8.11
C ALA A 531 -20.48 16.10 -8.90
N LEU A 532 -19.18 16.26 -8.62
CA LEU A 532 -18.12 15.38 -9.11
C LEU A 532 -17.64 14.49 -7.97
N LYS A 533 -17.70 13.18 -8.15
CA LYS A 533 -17.10 12.22 -7.23
C LYS A 533 -15.82 11.67 -7.87
N PRO A 534 -14.63 11.84 -7.25
CA PRO A 534 -13.40 11.28 -7.80
C PRO A 534 -13.54 9.77 -8.04
N SER A 535 -13.12 9.30 -9.21
CA SER A 535 -13.13 7.86 -9.51
C SER A 535 -11.97 7.14 -8.82
N ALA A 536 -11.93 5.81 -8.93
CA ALA A 536 -10.77 5.02 -8.48
C ALA A 536 -9.46 5.41 -9.20
N ASN A 537 -9.55 6.02 -10.40
CA ASN A 537 -8.42 6.42 -11.22
C ASN A 537 -7.94 7.85 -10.96
N ASN A 538 -8.62 8.61 -10.11
CA ASN A 538 -8.26 9.99 -9.83
C ASN A 538 -7.14 10.06 -8.78
N TYR A 539 -5.91 10.10 -9.29
CA TYR A 539 -4.67 10.19 -8.54
C TYR A 539 -4.19 11.61 -8.43
#